data_AF-A0A2L2YJS5-F1
#
_entry.id   AF-A0A2L2YJS5-F1
#
_cell.length_a   1.000
_cell.length_b   1.000
_cell.length_c   1.000
_cell.angle_alpha   90.00
_cell.angle_beta   90.00
_cell.angle_gamma   90.00
#
_symmetry.space_group_name_H-M   'P 1'
#
loop_
_entity.id
_entity.type
_entity.pdbx_description
1 polymer ?
#
loop_
_entity_poly.entity_id
_entity_poly.type
_entity_poly.pdbx_seq_one_letter_code
_entity_poly.pdbx_strand_id
1 'polypeptide(L)'
;SVGYMCLPTAKPEDCIVGIVFNKKDQEIVAQQQQVIDTLHKCFGSKPTISVTVDGIKALPDDRTEVTFYLLERMNTGLTRRVPPTEICSYMEQPTVKPQLTTIGIMCVAPKTAHSKEQLQQYVENPPAGIEPIVWKQANLDNPDPGKLIPVPLIGFQELSRRMKFQEYETKQHQKRLDIISDDIVELNRNHTTTVAKIAEHKRKLLELQHRVLKVLVHQEVSRKMGYSIQADEEQLRVKLEAIQAELSAPTQFKGHLKELTSQIRMQNQTSTFESERYSIDERAKEEIKEQLLSQQEGIALLIKIIKEDLWELNKIESMMNAENARRR
;
A
#
# COMPACT_ATOMS: atom_id res chain seq x y z
N SER A 1 -5.98 -10.46 37.80
CA SER A 1 -6.76 -9.56 36.92
C SER A 1 -6.99 -10.26 35.59
N VAL A 2 -7.85 -9.74 34.73
CA VAL A 2 -8.07 -10.29 33.38
C VAL A 2 -7.58 -9.26 32.35
N GLY A 3 -6.84 -9.72 31.35
CA GLY A 3 -6.45 -8.93 30.19
C GLY A 3 -7.06 -9.49 28.91
N TYR A 4 -6.82 -8.83 27.78
CA TYR A 4 -7.29 -9.28 26.47
C TYR A 4 -6.12 -9.55 25.54
N MET A 5 -6.20 -10.64 24.80
CA MET A 5 -5.19 -11.06 23.81
C MET A 5 -5.85 -11.30 22.45
N CYS A 6 -5.15 -10.93 21.39
CA CYS A 6 -5.62 -11.15 20.02
C CYS A 6 -5.53 -12.62 19.63
N LEU A 7 -6.57 -13.10 18.95
CA LEU A 7 -6.61 -14.44 18.38
C LEU A 7 -5.60 -14.58 17.25
N PRO A 8 -4.98 -15.76 17.08
CA PRO A 8 -4.17 -16.05 15.91
C PRO A 8 -4.97 -15.85 14.62
N THR A 9 -4.37 -15.18 13.63
CA THR A 9 -5.01 -14.90 12.33
C THR A 9 -4.76 -15.98 11.28
N ALA A 10 -3.85 -16.93 11.54
CA ALA A 10 -3.49 -17.98 10.59
C ALA A 10 -4.65 -18.96 10.39
N LYS A 11 -4.95 -19.28 9.13
CA LYS A 11 -6.04 -20.18 8.79
C LYS A 11 -5.65 -21.63 9.11
N PRO A 12 -6.62 -22.52 9.42
CA PRO A 12 -6.33 -23.95 9.59
C PRO A 12 -5.62 -24.59 8.39
N GLU A 13 -5.92 -24.10 7.18
CA GLU A 13 -5.33 -24.54 5.91
C GLU A 13 -3.82 -24.24 5.80
N ASP A 14 -3.34 -23.24 6.54
CA ASP A 14 -1.94 -22.86 6.50
C ASP A 14 -1.04 -23.91 7.19
N CYS A 15 -1.62 -24.77 8.05
CA CYS A 15 -0.93 -25.86 8.75
C CYS A 15 0.37 -25.41 9.46
N ILE A 16 0.33 -24.24 10.10
CA ILE A 16 1.52 -23.63 10.74
C ILE A 16 1.72 -24.20 12.14
N VAL A 17 2.98 -24.52 12.45
CA VAL A 17 3.48 -24.90 13.77
C VAL A 17 4.48 -23.85 14.24
N GLY A 18 4.36 -23.40 15.48
CA GLY A 18 5.31 -22.51 16.12
C GLY A 18 6.24 -23.29 17.05
N ILE A 19 7.55 -23.03 16.94
CA ILE A 19 8.57 -23.56 17.85
C ILE A 19 9.34 -22.43 18.49
N VAL A 20 9.58 -22.53 19.80
CA VAL A 20 10.30 -21.51 20.57
C VAL A 20 11.71 -21.99 20.87
N PHE A 21 12.70 -21.28 20.35
CA PHE A 21 14.11 -21.46 20.65
C PHE A 21 14.55 -20.60 21.84
N ASN A 22 15.43 -21.15 22.66
CA ASN A 22 16.19 -20.40 23.66
C ASN A 22 17.45 -19.76 23.06
N LYS A 23 17.27 -19.00 21.97
CA LYS A 23 18.33 -18.28 21.24
C LYS A 23 17.76 -16.97 20.68
N LYS A 24 18.65 -15.99 20.48
CA LYS A 24 18.31 -14.70 19.87
C LYS A 24 17.90 -14.86 18.42
N ASP A 25 17.05 -13.95 17.94
CA ASP A 25 16.50 -13.97 16.59
C ASP A 25 17.59 -13.84 15.53
N GLN A 26 18.58 -12.97 15.76
CA GLN A 26 19.73 -12.79 14.87
C GLN A 26 20.51 -14.10 14.66
N GLU A 27 20.67 -14.92 15.70
CA GLU A 27 21.36 -16.21 15.59
C GLU A 27 20.55 -17.21 14.77
N ILE A 28 19.23 -17.26 15.00
CA ILE A 28 18.32 -18.14 14.27
C ILE A 28 18.22 -17.75 12.79
N VAL A 29 18.17 -16.44 12.49
CA VAL A 29 18.16 -15.92 11.12
C VAL A 29 19.47 -16.26 10.41
N ALA A 30 20.63 -16.09 11.07
CA ALA A 30 21.93 -16.43 10.50
C ALA A 30 22.09 -17.95 10.26
N GLN A 31 21.45 -18.79 11.09
CA GLN A 31 21.53 -20.26 11.03
C GLN A 31 20.26 -20.89 10.43
N GLN A 32 19.43 -20.14 9.69
CA GLN A 32 18.12 -20.60 9.27
C GLN A 32 18.17 -21.91 8.46
N GLN A 33 19.12 -22.04 7.53
CA GLN A 33 19.28 -23.28 6.75
C GLN A 33 19.65 -24.47 7.64
N GLN A 34 20.52 -24.26 8.62
CA GLN A 34 20.91 -25.31 9.58
C GLN A 34 19.70 -25.74 10.44
N VAL A 35 18.84 -24.80 10.83
CA VAL A 35 17.59 -25.11 11.54
C VAL A 35 16.67 -25.96 10.67
N ILE A 36 16.49 -25.60 9.40
CA ILE A 36 15.69 -26.38 8.42
C ILE A 36 16.24 -27.80 8.28
N ASP A 37 17.55 -27.94 8.06
CA ASP A 37 18.20 -29.24 7.89
C ASP A 37 18.08 -30.11 9.16
N THR A 38 18.16 -29.48 10.33
CA THR A 38 18.04 -30.18 11.61
C THR A 38 16.60 -30.64 11.85
N LEU A 39 15.60 -29.80 11.56
CA LEU A 39 14.20 -30.19 11.61
C LEU A 39 13.90 -31.32 10.62
N HIS A 40 14.45 -31.25 9.39
CA HIS A 40 14.30 -32.30 8.38
C HIS A 40 14.88 -33.64 8.87
N LYS A 41 16.03 -33.60 9.55
CA LYS A 41 16.60 -34.78 10.22
C LYS A 41 15.70 -35.33 11.32
N CYS A 42 15.12 -34.46 12.15
CA CYS A 42 14.15 -34.87 13.18
C CYS A 42 12.93 -35.57 12.58
N PHE A 43 12.47 -35.17 11.40
CA PHE A 43 11.39 -35.85 10.65
C PHE A 43 11.85 -37.08 9.85
N GLY A 44 13.03 -37.64 10.18
CA GLY A 44 13.53 -38.89 9.63
C GLY A 44 14.24 -38.75 8.27
N SER A 45 14.61 -37.53 7.86
CA SER A 45 15.30 -37.24 6.59
C SER A 45 14.60 -37.79 5.35
N LYS A 46 13.27 -37.94 5.40
CA LYS A 46 12.49 -38.53 4.30
C LYS A 46 12.53 -37.59 3.09
N PRO A 47 12.84 -38.09 1.87
CA PRO A 47 12.84 -37.25 0.67
C PRO A 47 11.44 -36.78 0.27
N THR A 48 10.40 -37.40 0.83
CA THR A 48 9.00 -37.00 0.65
C THR A 48 8.61 -35.79 1.49
N ILE A 49 9.37 -35.43 2.52
CA ILE A 49 9.04 -34.33 3.43
C ILE A 49 10.01 -33.17 3.19
N SER A 50 9.48 -31.96 3.11
CA SER A 50 10.26 -30.72 3.10
C SER A 50 9.76 -29.77 4.19
N VAL A 51 10.70 -29.12 4.87
CA VAL A 51 10.45 -28.16 5.96
C VAL A 51 10.53 -26.75 5.38
N THR A 52 9.49 -25.95 5.56
CA THR A 52 9.48 -24.55 5.11
C THR A 52 9.23 -23.62 6.30
N VAL A 53 10.15 -22.68 6.52
CA VAL A 53 9.99 -21.62 7.52
C VAL A 53 9.08 -20.54 6.95
N ASP A 54 8.02 -20.22 7.68
CA ASP A 54 7.03 -19.21 7.36
C ASP A 54 7.39 -17.85 7.98
N GLY A 55 7.92 -17.86 9.21
CA GLY A 55 8.27 -16.64 9.93
C GLY A 55 9.23 -16.87 11.08
N ILE A 56 9.97 -15.82 11.43
CA ILE A 56 10.85 -15.77 12.59
C ILE A 56 10.48 -14.51 13.38
N LYS A 57 10.15 -14.69 14.65
CA LYS A 57 9.70 -13.63 15.56
C LYS A 57 10.56 -13.65 16.82
N ALA A 58 11.23 -12.55 17.13
CA ALA A 58 11.90 -12.43 18.42
C ALA A 58 10.87 -12.38 19.55
N LEU A 59 11.19 -13.04 20.65
CA LEU A 59 10.44 -13.03 21.89
C LEU A 59 11.30 -12.42 23.01
N PRO A 60 10.67 -11.98 24.12
CA PRO A 60 11.41 -11.55 25.30
C PRO A 60 12.37 -12.62 25.84
N ASP A 61 13.39 -12.17 26.57
CA ASP A 61 14.40 -13.00 27.25
C ASP A 61 15.27 -13.83 26.29
N ASP A 62 15.71 -13.21 25.19
CA ASP A 62 16.60 -13.80 24.18
C ASP A 62 16.06 -15.11 23.58
N ARG A 63 14.75 -15.15 23.37
CA ARG A 63 14.03 -16.28 22.75
C ARG A 63 13.56 -15.91 21.37
N THR A 64 13.32 -16.93 20.55
CA THR A 64 12.82 -16.75 19.18
C THR A 64 11.75 -17.75 18.88
N GLU A 65 10.61 -17.30 18.38
CA GLU A 65 9.59 -18.13 17.79
C GLU A 65 9.86 -18.28 16.29
N VAL A 66 9.94 -19.52 15.83
CA VAL A 66 9.99 -19.85 14.40
C VAL A 66 8.67 -20.53 14.04
N THR A 67 7.94 -19.97 13.10
CA THR A 67 6.76 -20.59 12.51
C THR A 67 7.17 -21.34 11.24
N PHE A 68 6.73 -22.59 11.09
CA PHE A 68 7.05 -23.42 9.94
C PHE A 68 5.88 -24.35 9.60
N TYR A 69 5.91 -24.92 8.40
CA TYR A 69 5.01 -25.99 7.98
C TYR A 69 5.79 -27.07 7.22
N LEU A 70 5.21 -28.27 7.13
CA LEU A 70 5.77 -29.39 6.38
C LEU A 70 4.99 -29.65 5.09
N LEU A 71 5.70 -29.86 4.00
CA LEU A 71 5.12 -30.35 2.74
C LEU A 71 5.50 -31.81 2.53
N GLU A 72 4.50 -32.66 2.37
CA GLU A 72 4.64 -34.08 2.07
C GLU A 72 4.27 -34.35 0.60
N ARG A 73 5.18 -34.97 -0.15
CA ARG A 73 4.98 -35.44 -1.52
C ARG A 73 4.38 -36.85 -1.50
N MET A 74 3.18 -36.98 -2.03
CA MET A 74 2.47 -38.25 -2.17
C MET A 74 2.98 -39.05 -3.37
N ASN A 75 2.71 -40.36 -3.38
CA ASN A 75 3.08 -41.27 -4.47
C ASN A 75 2.45 -40.89 -5.82
N THR A 76 1.36 -40.12 -5.80
CA THR A 76 0.70 -39.55 -6.97
C THR A 76 1.43 -38.35 -7.57
N GLY A 77 2.50 -37.86 -6.93
CA GLY A 77 3.24 -36.67 -7.32
C GLY A 77 2.70 -35.35 -6.75
N LEU A 78 1.50 -35.37 -6.17
CA LEU A 78 0.89 -34.21 -5.50
C LEU A 78 1.54 -33.94 -4.15
N THR A 79 1.67 -32.66 -3.78
CA THR A 79 2.18 -32.22 -2.48
C THR A 79 1.05 -31.74 -1.58
N ARG A 80 1.04 -32.15 -0.32
CA ARG A 80 0.08 -31.68 0.70
C ARG A 80 0.80 -31.11 1.92
N ARG A 81 0.16 -30.21 2.65
CA ARG A 81 0.65 -29.77 3.97
C ARG A 81 0.28 -30.78 5.04
N VAL A 82 1.23 -31.12 5.90
CA VAL A 82 0.99 -32.05 7.02
C VAL A 82 0.22 -31.32 8.13
N PRO A 83 -0.84 -31.91 8.71
CA PRO A 83 -1.61 -31.28 9.79
C PRO A 83 -0.75 -30.94 11.03
N PRO A 84 -0.94 -29.77 11.67
CA PRO A 84 -0.17 -29.35 12.84
C PRO A 84 -0.23 -30.32 14.02
N THR A 85 -1.37 -30.98 14.22
CA THR A 85 -1.57 -31.97 15.29
C THR A 85 -0.68 -33.19 15.10
N GLU A 86 -0.51 -33.66 13.87
CA GLU A 86 0.40 -34.76 13.52
C GLU A 86 1.85 -34.36 13.76
N ILE A 87 2.23 -33.14 13.36
CA ILE A 87 3.58 -32.60 13.55
C ILE A 87 3.90 -32.51 15.05
N CYS A 88 3.00 -31.92 15.85
CA CYS A 88 3.21 -31.76 17.29
C CYS A 88 3.30 -33.12 18.00
N SER A 89 2.39 -34.05 17.68
CA SER A 89 2.40 -35.42 18.22
C SER A 89 3.71 -36.15 17.89
N TYR A 90 4.21 -36.00 16.66
CA TYR A 90 5.48 -36.58 16.26
C TYR A 90 6.68 -35.97 17.01
N MET A 91 6.70 -34.64 17.19
CA MET A 91 7.76 -33.94 17.92
C MET A 91 7.75 -34.26 19.43
N GLU A 92 6.61 -34.68 19.99
CA GLU A 92 6.50 -35.11 21.38
C GLU A 92 6.96 -36.55 21.63
N GLN A 93 7.26 -37.32 20.59
CA GLN A 93 7.70 -38.71 20.73
C GLN A 93 8.98 -38.81 21.59
N PRO A 94 9.13 -39.87 22.42
CA PRO A 94 10.27 -40.01 23.34
C PRO A 94 11.65 -40.02 22.66
N THR A 95 11.70 -40.37 21.37
CA THR A 95 12.94 -40.41 20.56
C THR A 95 13.29 -39.04 19.97
N VAL A 96 12.29 -38.19 19.68
CA VAL A 96 12.45 -36.91 18.98
C VAL A 96 12.58 -35.76 19.96
N LYS A 97 11.74 -35.74 21.01
CA LYS A 97 11.68 -34.66 22.00
C LYS A 97 13.05 -34.33 22.64
N PRO A 98 13.89 -35.31 23.08
CA PRO A 98 15.20 -35.01 23.64
C PRO A 98 16.17 -34.37 22.63
N GLN A 99 16.08 -34.74 21.35
CA GLN A 99 16.89 -34.15 20.30
C GLN A 99 16.52 -32.67 20.10
N LEU A 100 15.22 -32.37 20.06
CA LEU A 100 14.71 -30.99 19.94
C LEU A 100 15.15 -30.12 21.13
N THR A 101 15.08 -30.64 22.35
CA THR A 101 15.55 -29.94 23.54
C THR A 101 17.06 -29.67 23.48
N THR A 102 17.85 -30.62 22.97
CA THR A 102 19.31 -30.44 22.78
C THR A 102 19.63 -29.33 21.78
N ILE A 103 18.80 -29.15 20.76
CA ILE A 103 18.93 -28.08 19.75
C ILE A 103 18.49 -26.71 20.33
N GLY A 104 17.83 -26.70 21.49
CA GLY A 104 17.38 -25.51 22.20
C GLY A 104 15.90 -25.17 21.96
N ILE A 105 15.10 -26.09 21.41
CA ILE A 105 13.65 -25.92 21.27
C ILE A 105 13.00 -26.23 22.63
N MET A 106 12.31 -25.23 23.19
CA MET A 106 11.64 -25.33 24.48
C MET A 106 10.17 -25.73 24.36
N CYS A 107 9.49 -25.28 23.31
CA CYS A 107 8.05 -25.46 23.14
C CYS A 107 7.74 -25.63 21.66
N VAL A 108 6.78 -26.52 21.37
CA VAL A 108 6.19 -26.76 20.06
C VAL A 108 4.68 -26.61 20.25
N ALA A 109 4.02 -25.79 19.45
CA ALA A 109 2.58 -25.62 19.52
C ALA A 109 1.98 -25.33 18.14
N PRO A 110 0.76 -25.83 17.85
CA PRO A 110 0.06 -25.47 16.63
C PRO A 110 -0.31 -23.98 16.67
N LYS A 111 -0.18 -23.30 15.52
CA LYS A 111 -0.53 -21.88 15.34
C LYS A 111 -1.81 -21.70 14.52
N THR A 112 -2.72 -22.66 14.62
CA THR A 112 -4.01 -22.61 13.94
C THR A 112 -4.98 -21.72 14.72
N ALA A 113 -5.76 -20.90 14.01
CA ALA A 113 -6.94 -20.27 14.59
C ALA A 113 -7.82 -21.33 15.27
N HIS A 114 -8.23 -21.04 16.50
CA HIS A 114 -9.13 -21.93 17.25
C HIS A 114 -10.50 -21.99 16.58
N SER A 115 -11.14 -23.16 16.60
CA SER A 115 -12.51 -23.29 16.11
C SER A 115 -13.48 -22.52 17.00
N LYS A 116 -14.67 -22.19 16.49
CA LYS A 116 -15.70 -21.49 17.27
C LYS A 116 -16.08 -22.27 18.53
N GLU A 117 -16.12 -23.59 18.43
CA GLU A 117 -16.44 -24.51 19.52
C GLU A 117 -15.34 -24.52 20.58
N GLN A 118 -14.06 -24.52 20.18
CA GLN A 118 -12.93 -24.43 21.11
C GLN A 118 -12.91 -23.10 21.86
N LEU A 119 -13.22 -22.00 21.17
CA LEU A 119 -13.33 -20.69 21.78
C LEU A 119 -14.51 -20.61 22.76
N GLN A 120 -15.67 -21.16 22.38
CA GLN A 120 -16.83 -21.24 23.27
C GLN A 120 -16.51 -22.05 24.53
N GLN A 121 -15.89 -23.23 24.37
CA GLN A 121 -15.48 -24.07 25.49
C GLN A 121 -14.50 -23.35 26.42
N TYR A 122 -13.58 -22.54 25.88
CA TYR A 122 -12.65 -21.75 26.69
C TYR A 122 -13.37 -20.64 27.47
N VAL A 123 -14.31 -19.94 26.83
CA VAL A 123 -15.07 -18.84 27.45
C VAL A 123 -16.01 -19.35 28.55
N GLU A 124 -16.60 -20.53 28.37
CA GLU A 124 -17.51 -21.15 29.34
C GLU A 124 -16.80 -21.68 30.59
N ASN A 125 -15.54 -22.11 30.46
CA ASN A 125 -14.78 -22.73 31.54
C ASN A 125 -13.78 -21.74 32.15
N PRO A 126 -14.05 -21.17 33.34
CA PRO A 126 -13.15 -20.22 33.97
C PRO A 126 -11.80 -20.87 34.31
N PRO A 127 -10.66 -20.19 34.03
CA PRO A 127 -9.34 -20.68 34.40
C PRO A 127 -9.16 -20.87 35.92
N ALA A 128 -8.30 -21.82 36.30
CA ALA A 128 -7.98 -22.06 37.71
C ALA A 128 -7.47 -20.79 38.40
N GLY A 129 -8.05 -20.48 39.57
CA GLY A 129 -7.69 -19.30 40.36
C GLY A 129 -8.43 -18.00 40.01
N ILE A 130 -9.37 -18.03 39.04
CA ILE A 130 -10.28 -16.91 38.77
C ILE A 130 -11.70 -17.28 39.18
N GLU A 131 -12.35 -16.39 39.93
CA GLU A 131 -13.75 -16.56 40.29
C GLU A 131 -14.66 -16.53 39.04
N PRO A 132 -15.64 -17.44 38.93
CA PRO A 132 -16.54 -17.51 37.78
C PRO A 132 -17.26 -16.19 37.45
N ILE A 133 -17.58 -15.39 38.47
CA ILE A 133 -18.23 -14.09 38.30
C ILE A 133 -17.29 -13.10 37.59
N VAL A 134 -16.04 -13.02 38.04
CA VAL A 134 -15.02 -12.14 37.45
C VAL A 134 -14.72 -12.55 36.00
N TRP A 135 -14.67 -13.86 35.72
CA TRP A 135 -14.48 -14.37 34.36
C TRP A 135 -15.63 -14.01 33.44
N LYS A 136 -16.88 -14.21 33.88
CA LYS A 136 -18.08 -13.81 33.12
C LYS A 136 -18.11 -12.32 32.84
N GLN A 137 -17.77 -11.50 33.84
CA GLN A 137 -17.70 -10.05 33.66
C GLN A 137 -16.64 -9.67 32.62
N ALA A 138 -15.45 -10.25 32.68
CA ALA A 138 -14.40 -9.99 31.68
C ALA A 138 -14.79 -10.44 30.26
N ASN A 139 -15.59 -11.51 30.13
CA ASN A 139 -16.15 -11.92 28.83
C ASN A 139 -17.11 -10.85 28.27
N LEU A 140 -17.95 -10.26 29.12
CA LEU A 140 -18.89 -9.20 28.74
C LEU A 140 -18.19 -7.88 28.41
N ASP A 141 -17.16 -7.54 29.18
CA ASP A 141 -16.39 -6.29 29.02
C ASP A 141 -15.35 -6.35 27.90
N ASN A 142 -15.35 -7.42 27.10
CA ASN A 142 -14.43 -7.58 25.98
C ASN A 142 -14.72 -6.54 24.88
N PRO A 143 -13.77 -5.64 24.56
CA PRO A 143 -14.00 -4.55 23.61
C PRO A 143 -14.13 -5.03 22.16
N ASP A 144 -13.59 -6.21 21.81
CA ASP A 144 -13.76 -6.80 20.47
C ASP A 144 -13.85 -8.33 20.56
N PRO A 145 -15.05 -8.89 20.81
CA PRO A 145 -15.26 -10.34 20.95
C PRO A 145 -14.94 -11.15 19.68
N GLY A 146 -14.82 -10.50 18.52
CA GLY A 146 -14.47 -11.17 17.26
C GLY A 146 -12.97 -11.42 17.12
N LYS A 147 -12.12 -10.61 17.76
CA LYS A 147 -10.66 -10.67 17.62
C LYS A 147 -9.92 -10.91 18.93
N LEU A 148 -10.54 -10.59 20.07
CA LEU A 148 -9.91 -10.65 21.37
C LEU A 148 -10.56 -11.73 22.23
N ILE A 149 -9.75 -12.38 23.06
CA ILE A 149 -10.20 -13.27 24.12
C ILE A 149 -9.67 -12.80 25.48
N PRO A 150 -10.45 -12.99 26.55
CA PRO A 150 -9.96 -12.73 27.89
C PRO A 150 -8.89 -13.75 28.26
N VAL A 151 -7.83 -13.29 28.92
CA VAL A 151 -6.71 -14.10 29.37
C VAL A 151 -6.40 -13.76 30.83
N PRO A 152 -6.25 -14.76 31.71
CA PRO A 152 -5.89 -14.54 33.11
C PRO A 152 -4.50 -13.89 33.24
N LEU A 153 -4.41 -12.80 33.99
CA LEU A 153 -3.15 -12.17 34.38
C LEU A 153 -2.95 -12.38 35.88
N ILE A 154 -2.10 -13.34 36.24
CA ILE A 154 -1.86 -13.75 37.62
C ILE A 154 -0.45 -13.30 38.03
N GLY A 155 -0.38 -12.38 38.99
CA GLY A 155 0.88 -11.88 39.56
C GLY A 155 1.65 -10.87 38.70
N PHE A 156 2.69 -10.29 39.28
CA PHE A 156 3.54 -9.28 38.62
C PHE A 156 4.38 -9.84 37.47
N GLN A 157 4.69 -11.14 37.49
CA GLN A 157 5.49 -11.77 36.44
C GLN A 157 4.76 -11.73 35.09
N GLU A 158 3.46 -11.99 35.06
CA GLU A 158 2.69 -11.97 33.82
C GLU A 158 2.47 -10.53 33.31
N LEU A 159 2.34 -9.55 34.21
CA LEU A 159 2.33 -8.13 33.84
C LEU A 159 3.66 -7.69 33.23
N SER A 160 4.79 -8.05 33.85
CA SER A 160 6.12 -7.77 33.31
C SER A 160 6.32 -8.44 31.95
N ARG A 161 5.89 -9.70 31.80
CA ARG A 161 5.91 -10.41 30.52
C ARG A 161 5.12 -9.68 29.45
N ARG A 162 3.90 -9.23 29.75
CA ARG A 162 3.05 -8.46 28.83
C ARG A 162 3.71 -7.14 28.43
N MET A 163 4.32 -6.43 29.38
CA MET A 163 5.05 -5.18 29.11
C MET A 163 6.19 -5.40 28.12
N LYS A 164 7.01 -6.45 28.33
CA LYS A 164 8.10 -6.80 27.40
C LYS A 164 7.59 -7.11 25.99
N PHE A 165 6.46 -7.80 25.88
CA PHE A 165 5.83 -8.05 24.57
C PHE A 165 5.32 -6.76 23.92
N GLN A 166 4.70 -5.87 24.68
CA GLN A 166 4.24 -4.58 24.16
C GLN A 166 5.40 -3.73 23.66
N GLU A 167 6.48 -3.60 24.42
CA GLU A 167 7.69 -2.89 23.98
C GLU A 167 8.26 -3.46 22.68
N TYR A 168 8.27 -4.79 22.55
CA TYR A 168 8.71 -5.45 21.33
C TYR A 168 7.80 -5.11 20.14
N GLU A 169 6.49 -5.28 20.27
CA GLU A 169 5.53 -4.99 19.18
C GLU A 169 5.56 -3.50 18.80
N THR A 170 5.66 -2.58 19.77
CA THR A 170 5.81 -1.14 19.50
C THR A 170 7.07 -0.85 18.68
N LYS A 171 8.20 -1.49 19.00
CA LYS A 171 9.43 -1.36 18.19
C LYS A 171 9.25 -1.89 16.78
N GLN A 172 8.52 -2.99 16.59
CA GLN A 172 8.24 -3.51 15.25
C GLN A 172 7.31 -2.60 14.46
N HIS A 173 6.30 -2.03 15.10
CA HIS A 173 5.41 -1.04 14.49
C HIS A 173 6.19 0.22 14.07
N GLN A 174 7.09 0.73 14.92
CA GLN A 174 7.94 1.86 14.56
C GLN A 174 8.79 1.56 13.34
N LYS A 175 9.49 0.41 13.29
CA LYS A 175 10.27 0.00 12.12
C LYS A 175 9.43 -0.07 10.84
N ARG A 176 8.19 -0.55 10.93
CA ARG A 176 7.27 -0.59 9.77
C ARG A 176 6.87 0.80 9.31
N LEU A 177 6.61 1.72 10.24
CA LEU A 177 6.33 3.12 9.93
C LEU A 177 7.54 3.80 9.27
N ASP A 178 8.74 3.51 9.74
CA ASP A 178 9.98 4.06 9.15
C ASP A 178 10.14 3.58 7.70
N ILE A 179 9.93 2.30 7.41
CA ILE A 179 9.97 1.75 6.04
C ILE A 179 8.92 2.43 5.15
N ILE A 180 7.68 2.57 5.62
CA ILE A 180 6.62 3.24 4.85
C ILE A 180 6.99 4.71 4.59
N SER A 181 7.58 5.38 5.57
CA SER A 181 8.06 6.75 5.42
C SER A 181 9.14 6.85 4.35
N ASP A 182 10.12 5.94 4.35
CA ASP A 182 11.17 5.89 3.34
C ASP A 182 10.61 5.64 1.94
N ASP A 183 9.66 4.71 1.80
CA ASP A 183 8.96 4.43 0.55
C ASP A 183 8.21 5.67 0.01
N ILE A 184 7.56 6.44 0.89
CA ILE A 184 6.87 7.70 0.53
C ILE A 184 7.88 8.74 0.04
N VAL A 185 9.03 8.87 0.70
CA VAL A 185 10.09 9.79 0.29
C VAL A 185 10.64 9.42 -1.08
N GLU A 186 10.88 8.13 -1.33
CA GLU A 186 11.32 7.64 -2.62
C GLU A 186 10.28 7.89 -3.72
N LEU A 187 9.00 7.59 -3.43
CA LEU A 187 7.90 7.81 -4.37
C LEU A 187 7.77 9.29 -4.75
N ASN A 188 7.90 10.20 -3.78
CA ASN A 188 7.87 11.63 -4.03
C ASN A 188 9.05 12.08 -4.91
N ARG A 189 10.26 11.58 -4.66
CA ARG A 189 11.44 11.86 -5.51
C ARG A 189 11.22 11.37 -6.95
N ASN A 190 10.66 10.18 -7.11
CA ASN A 190 10.32 9.61 -8.41
C ASN A 190 9.22 10.41 -9.11
N HIS A 191 8.23 10.90 -8.37
CA HIS A 191 7.19 11.78 -8.89
C HIS A 191 7.77 13.08 -9.47
N THR A 192 8.61 13.80 -8.72
CA THR A 192 9.25 15.03 -9.20
C THR A 192 10.07 14.80 -10.48
N THR A 193 10.83 13.70 -10.52
CA THR A 193 11.61 13.32 -11.70
C THR A 193 10.71 13.01 -12.90
N THR A 194 9.59 12.32 -12.67
CA THR A 194 8.62 11.98 -13.72
C THR A 194 7.93 13.22 -14.27
N VAL A 195 7.56 14.18 -13.42
CA VAL A 195 6.98 15.46 -13.85
C VAL A 195 7.94 16.23 -14.76
N ALA A 196 9.23 16.27 -14.43
CA ALA A 196 10.25 16.89 -15.27
C ALA A 196 10.35 16.20 -16.65
N LYS A 197 10.35 14.86 -16.69
CA LYS A 197 10.35 14.08 -17.94
C LYS A 197 9.10 14.33 -18.77
N ILE A 198 7.92 14.43 -18.15
CA ILE A 198 6.67 14.76 -18.84
C ILE A 198 6.79 16.13 -19.51
N ALA A 199 7.32 17.14 -18.81
CA ALA A 199 7.52 18.47 -19.37
C ALA A 199 8.51 18.46 -20.56
N GLU A 200 9.61 17.70 -20.45
CA GLU A 200 10.56 17.51 -21.53
C GLU A 200 9.91 16.84 -22.76
N HIS A 201 9.17 15.75 -22.54
CA HIS A 201 8.47 15.04 -23.62
C HIS A 201 7.41 15.91 -24.29
N LYS A 202 6.67 16.74 -23.54
CA LYS A 202 5.74 17.72 -24.12
C LYS A 202 6.47 18.73 -25.03
N ARG A 203 7.64 19.23 -24.61
CA ARG A 203 8.46 20.13 -25.43
C ARG A 203 8.96 19.44 -26.71
N LYS A 204 9.45 18.21 -26.58
CA LYS A 204 9.93 17.42 -27.72
C LYS A 204 8.80 17.08 -28.69
N LEU A 205 7.61 16.78 -28.18
CA LEU A 205 6.42 16.55 -29.01
C LEU A 205 6.08 17.80 -29.84
N LEU A 206 6.08 18.99 -29.22
CA LEU A 206 5.83 20.25 -29.92
C LEU A 206 6.88 20.52 -31.02
N GLU A 207 8.16 20.28 -30.72
CA GLU A 207 9.24 20.41 -31.70
C GLU A 207 9.05 19.45 -32.88
N LEU A 208 8.76 18.18 -32.60
CA LEU A 208 8.53 17.17 -33.63
C LEU A 208 7.28 17.48 -34.45
N GLN A 209 6.18 17.92 -33.85
CA GLN A 209 4.97 18.35 -34.56
C GLN A 209 5.31 19.46 -35.57
N HIS A 210 6.09 20.46 -35.16
CA HIS A 210 6.51 21.54 -36.06
C HIS A 210 7.46 21.04 -37.17
N ARG A 211 8.38 20.11 -36.87
CA ARG A 211 9.25 19.50 -37.88
C ARG A 211 8.46 18.67 -38.89
N VAL A 212 7.51 17.86 -38.44
CA VAL A 212 6.61 17.08 -39.30
C VAL A 212 5.80 18.01 -40.19
N LEU A 213 5.23 19.08 -39.63
CA LEU A 213 4.51 20.09 -40.42
C LEU A 213 5.40 20.70 -41.51
N LYS A 214 6.65 21.08 -41.18
CA LYS A 214 7.60 21.61 -42.18
C LYS A 214 7.88 20.63 -43.31
N VAL A 215 8.10 19.35 -42.99
CA VAL A 215 8.35 18.32 -43.99
C VAL A 215 7.12 18.11 -44.87
N LEU A 216 5.92 18.05 -44.27
CA LEU A 216 4.65 17.94 -45.00
C LEU A 216 4.46 19.12 -45.97
N VAL A 217 4.72 20.35 -45.52
CA VAL A 217 4.64 21.54 -46.38
C VAL A 217 5.62 21.44 -47.56
N HIS A 218 6.89 21.08 -47.32
CA HIS A 218 7.88 20.94 -48.40
C HIS A 218 7.50 19.84 -49.39
N GLN A 219 6.97 18.72 -48.88
CA GLN A 219 6.52 17.60 -49.70
C GLN A 219 5.32 18.00 -50.56
N GLU A 220 4.32 18.67 -50.00
CA GLU A 220 3.16 19.16 -50.75
C GLU A 220 3.56 20.15 -51.84
N VAL A 221 4.42 21.13 -51.52
CA VAL A 221 4.93 22.09 -52.51
C VAL A 221 5.69 21.39 -53.64
N SER A 222 6.57 20.44 -53.30
CA SER A 222 7.36 19.71 -54.29
C SER A 222 6.51 18.80 -55.16
N ARG A 223 5.49 18.13 -54.60
CA ARG A 223 4.56 17.27 -55.34
C ARG A 223 3.64 18.08 -56.26
N LYS A 224 3.25 19.29 -55.85
CA LYS A 224 2.29 20.14 -56.56
C LYS A 224 2.95 21.21 -57.44
N MET A 225 4.29 21.25 -57.51
CA MET A 225 4.99 22.14 -58.43
C MET A 225 4.52 21.92 -59.88
N GLY A 226 4.17 23.01 -60.56
CA GLY A 226 3.72 22.99 -61.96
C GLY A 226 2.23 22.69 -62.17
N TYR A 227 1.47 22.39 -61.12
CA TYR A 227 0.01 22.34 -61.19
C TYR A 227 -0.59 23.73 -60.95
N SER A 228 -1.77 23.99 -61.54
CA SER A 228 -2.56 25.18 -61.20
C SER A 228 -3.08 25.09 -59.77
N ILE A 229 -3.20 26.25 -59.11
CA ILE A 229 -3.74 26.38 -57.74
C ILE A 229 -5.12 25.72 -57.67
N GLN A 230 -5.30 24.85 -56.69
CA GLN A 230 -6.56 24.10 -56.50
C GLN A 230 -7.52 24.89 -55.61
N ALA A 231 -8.82 24.61 -55.73
CA ALA A 231 -9.85 25.28 -54.93
C ALA A 231 -9.62 25.13 -53.41
N ASP A 232 -9.17 23.95 -52.97
CA ASP A 232 -8.89 23.68 -51.54
C ASP A 232 -7.68 24.49 -51.02
N GLU A 233 -6.69 24.73 -51.88
CA GLU A 233 -5.51 25.53 -51.54
C GLU A 233 -5.88 27.01 -51.40
N GLU A 234 -6.74 27.52 -52.28
CA GLU A 234 -7.29 28.86 -52.17
C GLU A 234 -8.09 29.05 -50.88
N GLN A 235 -8.92 28.07 -50.50
CA GLN A 235 -9.65 28.10 -49.23
C GLN A 235 -8.69 28.12 -48.02
N LEU A 236 -7.61 27.34 -48.07
CA LEU A 236 -6.60 27.34 -47.00
C LEU A 236 -5.87 28.69 -46.93
N ARG A 237 -5.51 29.27 -48.08
CA ARG A 237 -4.87 30.59 -48.17
C ARG A 237 -5.72 31.67 -47.53
N VAL A 238 -7.01 31.75 -47.88
CA VAL A 238 -7.94 32.73 -47.31
C VAL A 238 -8.02 32.61 -45.79
N LYS A 239 -8.06 31.38 -45.25
CA LYS A 239 -8.07 31.15 -43.79
C LYS A 239 -6.78 31.63 -43.13
N LEU A 240 -5.62 31.34 -43.72
CA LEU A 240 -4.32 31.75 -43.17
C LEU A 240 -4.13 33.27 -43.24
N GLU A 241 -4.55 33.92 -44.32
CA GLU A 241 -4.53 35.38 -44.47
C GLU A 241 -5.43 36.06 -43.42
N ALA A 242 -6.62 35.52 -43.17
CA ALA A 242 -7.51 36.03 -42.11
C ALA A 242 -6.85 35.95 -40.72
N ILE A 243 -6.26 34.81 -40.36
CA ILE A 243 -5.54 34.63 -39.08
C ILE A 243 -4.35 35.59 -38.99
N GLN A 244 -3.59 35.76 -40.07
CA GLN A 244 -2.44 36.66 -40.10
C GLN A 244 -2.87 38.12 -39.95
N ALA A 245 -3.97 38.54 -40.57
CA ALA A 245 -4.53 39.87 -40.44
C ALA A 245 -4.98 40.16 -39.00
N GLU A 246 -5.64 39.19 -38.36
CA GLU A 246 -6.05 39.29 -36.95
C GLU A 246 -4.84 39.40 -36.00
N LEU A 247 -3.80 38.60 -36.21
CA LEU A 247 -2.58 38.63 -35.39
C LEU A 247 -1.74 39.89 -35.60
N SER A 248 -1.75 40.44 -36.81
CA SER A 248 -0.98 41.64 -37.17
C SER A 248 -1.69 42.96 -36.84
N ALA A 249 -2.98 42.91 -36.50
CA ALA A 249 -3.76 44.06 -36.07
C ALA A 249 -3.07 44.79 -34.88
N PRO A 250 -2.64 46.07 -35.04
CA PRO A 250 -1.81 46.77 -34.06
C PRO A 250 -2.44 46.92 -32.67
N THR A 251 -3.77 47.02 -32.61
CA THR A 251 -4.53 47.35 -31.39
C THR A 251 -5.07 46.14 -30.65
N GLN A 252 -4.99 44.93 -31.21
CA GLN A 252 -5.45 43.72 -30.53
C GLN A 252 -4.33 43.11 -29.69
N PHE A 253 -3.65 42.07 -30.15
CA PHE A 253 -2.77 41.28 -29.30
C PHE A 253 -1.48 42.00 -28.87
N LYS A 254 -0.77 42.64 -29.81
CA LYS A 254 0.54 43.26 -29.51
C LYS A 254 0.42 44.51 -28.64
N GLY A 255 -0.64 45.30 -28.83
CA GLY A 255 -0.94 46.48 -28.01
C GLY A 255 -1.25 46.10 -26.57
N HIS A 256 -2.21 45.18 -26.37
CA HIS A 256 -2.61 44.70 -25.05
C HIS A 256 -1.46 44.01 -24.31
N LEU A 257 -0.64 43.18 -24.98
CA LEU A 257 0.53 42.56 -24.35
C LEU A 257 1.55 43.57 -23.86
N LYS A 258 1.82 44.62 -24.64
CA LYS A 258 2.74 45.69 -24.24
C LYS A 258 2.21 46.47 -23.05
N GLU A 259 0.91 46.77 -23.06
CA GLU A 259 0.24 47.43 -21.95
C GLU A 259 0.31 46.60 -20.67
N LEU A 260 -0.09 45.33 -20.70
CA LEU A 260 0.00 44.40 -19.57
C LEU A 260 1.43 44.28 -19.04
N THR A 261 2.42 44.14 -19.94
CA THR A 261 3.83 44.05 -19.54
C THR A 261 4.29 45.35 -18.88
N SER A 262 3.82 46.50 -19.37
CA SER A 262 4.12 47.81 -18.77
C SER A 262 3.48 47.95 -17.39
N GLN A 263 2.21 47.58 -17.24
CA GLN A 263 1.49 47.61 -15.97
C GLN A 263 2.17 46.74 -14.92
N ILE A 264 2.55 45.50 -15.26
CA ILE A 264 3.28 44.59 -14.35
C ILE A 264 4.61 45.21 -13.91
N ARG A 265 5.37 45.83 -14.82
CA ARG A 265 6.64 46.49 -14.46
C ARG A 265 6.42 47.65 -13.50
N MET A 266 5.43 48.49 -13.76
CA MET A 266 5.10 49.64 -12.91
C MET A 266 4.61 49.19 -11.52
N GLN A 267 3.78 48.15 -11.47
CA GLN A 267 3.29 47.58 -10.22
C GLN A 267 4.45 47.01 -9.38
N ASN A 268 5.34 46.19 -9.96
CA ASN A 268 6.49 45.63 -9.25
C ASN A 268 7.44 46.71 -8.68
N GLN A 269 7.64 47.81 -9.40
CA GLN A 269 8.42 48.96 -8.90
C GLN A 269 7.75 49.65 -7.70
N THR A 270 6.41 49.62 -7.63
CA THR A 270 5.62 50.22 -6.56
C THR A 270 5.54 49.27 -5.34
N SER A 271 5.40 47.97 -5.58
CA SER A 271 5.33 46.91 -4.56
C SER A 271 6.62 46.70 -3.78
N THR A 272 7.77 47.16 -4.28
CA THR A 272 9.07 47.04 -3.58
C THR A 272 9.12 47.91 -2.31
N PHE A 273 8.20 48.87 -2.14
CA PHE A 273 8.13 49.78 -0.99
C PHE A 273 7.16 49.34 0.13
N GLU A 274 6.43 48.25 -0.05
CA GLU A 274 5.57 47.70 1.01
C GLU A 274 6.32 46.62 1.79
N SER A 275 7.12 47.05 2.77
CA SER A 275 7.57 46.13 3.82
C SER A 275 6.34 45.59 4.55
N GLU A 276 6.23 44.26 4.70
CA GLU A 276 5.09 43.57 5.32
C GLU A 276 4.77 44.18 6.70
N ARG A 277 3.65 44.92 6.80
CA ARG A 277 3.21 45.56 8.06
C ARG A 277 2.42 44.62 8.98
N TYR A 278 2.07 43.43 8.49
CA TYR A 278 1.19 42.49 9.21
C TYR A 278 1.72 41.07 9.06
N SER A 279 1.91 40.40 10.20
CA SER A 279 2.21 38.97 10.28
C SER A 279 0.89 38.23 10.58
N ILE A 280 0.57 37.24 9.74
CA ILE A 280 -0.57 36.35 9.98
C ILE A 280 -0.17 35.35 11.08
N ASP A 281 -1.04 35.16 12.08
CA ASP A 281 -0.86 34.18 13.15
C ASP A 281 -0.76 32.75 12.61
N GLU A 282 0.14 31.95 13.17
CA GLU A 282 0.49 30.63 12.63
C GLU A 282 -0.67 29.63 12.77
N ARG A 283 -1.49 29.74 13.83
CA ARG A 283 -2.69 28.92 14.02
C ARG A 283 -3.76 29.20 12.96
N ALA A 284 -3.97 30.48 12.65
CA ALA A 284 -4.89 30.88 11.60
C ALA A 284 -4.43 30.32 10.22
N LYS A 285 -3.12 30.22 9.98
CA LYS A 285 -2.61 29.58 8.76
C LYS A 285 -2.91 28.09 8.71
N GLU A 286 -2.75 27.37 9.83
CA GLU A 286 -3.09 25.94 9.90
C GLU A 286 -4.59 25.71 9.67
N GLU A 287 -5.46 26.51 10.29
CA GLU A 287 -6.91 26.43 10.07
C GLU A 287 -7.29 26.72 8.61
N ILE A 288 -6.71 27.78 8.01
CA ILE A 288 -6.92 28.10 6.60
C ILE A 288 -6.45 26.93 5.72
N LYS A 289 -5.31 26.32 6.03
CA LYS A 289 -4.77 25.18 5.28
C LYS A 289 -5.70 23.98 5.35
N GLU A 290 -6.22 23.62 6.53
CA GLU A 290 -7.19 22.54 6.68
C GLU A 290 -8.48 22.80 5.89
N GLN A 291 -9.01 24.03 5.97
CA GLN A 291 -10.20 24.40 5.21
C GLN A 291 -9.96 24.33 3.69
N LEU A 292 -8.82 24.83 3.22
CA LEU A 292 -8.46 24.76 1.80
C LEU A 292 -8.28 23.32 1.32
N LEU A 293 -7.70 22.44 2.14
CA LEU A 293 -7.60 21.01 1.83
C LEU A 293 -8.99 20.38 1.69
N SER A 294 -9.89 20.63 2.65
CA SER A 294 -11.26 20.12 2.59
C SER A 294 -12.02 20.63 1.35
N GLN A 295 -11.87 21.92 1.03
CA GLN A 295 -12.46 22.50 -0.18
C GLN A 295 -11.88 21.89 -1.46
N GLN A 296 -10.56 21.67 -1.51
CA GLN A 296 -9.89 21.04 -2.65
C GLN A 296 -10.40 19.62 -2.89
N GLU A 297 -10.57 18.83 -1.82
CA GLU A 297 -11.14 17.48 -1.91
C GLU A 297 -12.59 17.50 -2.39
N GLY A 298 -13.41 18.42 -1.85
CA GLY A 298 -14.79 18.60 -2.29
C GLY A 298 -14.90 18.99 -3.77
N ILE A 299 -14.07 19.92 -4.23
CA ILE A 299 -14.01 20.33 -5.64
C ILE A 299 -13.54 19.18 -6.52
N ALA A 300 -12.54 18.40 -6.10
CA ALA A 300 -12.07 17.24 -6.85
C ALA A 300 -13.16 16.18 -7.03
N LEU A 301 -13.96 15.94 -5.99
CA LEU A 301 -15.11 15.04 -6.06
C LEU A 301 -16.18 15.56 -7.02
N LEU A 302 -16.53 16.85 -6.94
CA LEU A 302 -17.50 17.47 -7.85
C LEU A 302 -17.03 17.38 -9.32
N ILE A 303 -15.76 17.65 -9.58
CA ILE A 303 -15.19 17.50 -10.93
C ILE A 303 -15.31 16.06 -11.42
N LYS A 304 -15.08 15.08 -10.54
CA LYS A 304 -15.22 13.66 -10.89
C LYS A 304 -16.66 13.32 -11.28
N ILE A 305 -17.64 13.72 -10.46
CA ILE A 305 -19.06 13.48 -10.73
C ILE A 305 -19.47 14.13 -12.04
N ILE A 306 -19.12 15.41 -12.26
CA ILE A 306 -19.45 16.12 -13.51
C ILE A 306 -18.85 15.42 -14.73
N LYS A 307 -17.63 14.88 -14.63
CA LYS A 307 -17.02 14.12 -15.73
C LYS A 307 -17.72 12.81 -16.00
N GLU A 308 -18.14 12.09 -14.95
CA GLU A 308 -18.93 10.87 -15.08
C GLU A 308 -20.29 11.16 -15.72
N ASP A 309 -21.01 12.19 -15.23
CA ASP A 309 -22.30 12.62 -15.78
C ASP A 309 -22.18 13.05 -17.25
N LEU A 310 -21.15 13.83 -17.60
CA LEU A 310 -20.89 14.21 -19.00
C LEU A 310 -20.60 12.99 -19.89
N TRP A 311 -19.88 12.00 -19.37
CA TRP A 311 -19.63 10.77 -20.11
C TRP A 311 -20.92 9.97 -20.33
N GLU A 312 -21.79 9.88 -19.32
CA GLU A 312 -23.10 9.24 -19.42
C GLU A 312 -24.01 9.95 -20.42
N LEU A 313 -24.06 11.29 -20.38
CA LEU A 313 -24.83 12.09 -21.33
C LEU A 313 -24.36 11.88 -22.77
N ASN A 314 -23.05 11.91 -23.02
CA ASN A 314 -22.49 11.62 -24.35
C ASN A 314 -22.84 10.20 -24.83
N LYS A 315 -22.86 9.23 -23.91
CA LYS A 315 -23.26 7.86 -24.22
C LYS A 315 -24.75 7.80 -24.60
N ILE A 316 -25.62 8.48 -23.87
CA ILE A 316 -27.06 8.57 -24.18
C ILE A 316 -27.27 9.24 -25.55
N GLU A 317 -26.61 10.36 -25.81
CA GLU A 317 -26.68 11.05 -27.09
C GLU A 317 -26.25 10.14 -28.24
N SER A 318 -25.12 9.42 -28.08
CA SER A 318 -24.65 8.46 -29.08
C SER A 318 -25.64 7.30 -29.30
N MET A 319 -26.26 6.77 -28.24
CA MET A 319 -27.27 5.71 -28.36
C MET A 319 -28.52 6.22 -29.08
N MET A 320 -28.99 7.42 -28.75
CA MET A 320 -30.15 8.05 -29.38
C MET A 320 -29.90 8.36 -30.86
N ASN A 321 -28.71 8.85 -31.21
CA ASN A 321 -28.31 9.07 -32.61
C ASN A 321 -28.23 7.75 -33.40
N ALA A 322 -27.72 6.68 -32.79
CA ALA A 322 -27.70 5.36 -33.40
C ALA A 322 -29.11 4.76 -33.59
N GLU A 323 -30.02 4.97 -32.64
CA GLU A 323 -31.41 4.52 -32.75
C GLU A 323 -32.17 5.31 -33.82
N ASN A 324 -31.97 6.63 -33.90
CA ASN A 324 -32.53 7.47 -34.95
C ASN A 324 -32.00 7.10 -36.34
N ALA A 325 -30.73 6.68 -36.44
CA ALA A 325 -30.15 6.17 -37.69
C ALA A 325 -30.71 4.80 -38.09
N ARG A 326 -31.13 3.95 -37.14
CA ARG A 326 -31.79 2.65 -37.43
C ARG A 326 -33.26 2.80 -37.84
N ARG A 327 -33.91 3.90 -37.46
CA ARG A 327 -35.32 4.21 -37.78
C ARG A 327 -35.50 4.89 -39.14
N ARG A 328 -34.41 5.30 -39.81
CA ARG A 328 -34.39 5.88 -41.16
C ARG A 328 -33.99 4.83 -42.19
#